data_AF-A0A087NBA8-F1
#
_entry.id   AF-A0A087NBA8-F1
#
_cell.length_a   1.000
_cell.length_b   1.000
_cell.length_c   1.000
_cell.angle_alpha   90.00
_cell.angle_beta   90.00
_cell.angle_gamma   90.00
#
_symmetry.space_group_name_H-M   'P 1'
#
loop_
_entity.id
_entity.type
_entity.pdbx_description
1 polymer ?
#
loop_
_entity_poly.entity_id
_entity_poly.type
_entity_poly.pdbx_seq_one_letter_code
_entity_poly.pdbx_strand_id
1 'polypeptide(L)'
;MITDELNKVLTMLQGACPKDAIISFDFDGRLHVHVDVHSFEDLLKVEGILPILGGGTFHDLTRGETPHRPFHHRLSAIVDR
;
A
#
# COMPACT_ATOMS: atom_id res chain seq x y z
N MET A 1 -13.29 -4.64 -16.28
CA MET A 1 -12.12 -4.02 -16.94
C MET A 1 -10.99 -3.90 -15.92
N ILE A 2 -9.72 -3.74 -16.33
CA ILE A 2 -8.57 -3.63 -15.39
C ILE A 2 -8.79 -2.50 -14.36
N THR A 3 -9.41 -1.40 -14.77
CA THR A 3 -9.77 -0.28 -13.89
C THR A 3 -10.69 -0.70 -12.74
N ASP A 4 -11.62 -1.63 -12.98
CA ASP A 4 -12.55 -2.09 -11.93
C ASP A 4 -11.83 -2.95 -10.89
N GLU A 5 -10.85 -3.74 -11.32
CA GLU A 5 -10.02 -4.56 -10.44
C GLU A 5 -9.13 -3.65 -9.57
N LEU A 6 -8.47 -2.66 -10.17
CA LEU A 6 -7.68 -1.67 -9.42
C LEU A 6 -8.54 -0.88 -8.43
N ASN A 7 -9.75 -0.48 -8.81
CA ASN A 7 -10.66 0.22 -7.91
C ASN A 7 -11.08 -0.63 -6.71
N LYS A 8 -11.25 -1.95 -6.89
CA LYS A 8 -11.53 -2.87 -5.78
C LYS A 8 -10.36 -2.96 -4.81
N VAL A 9 -9.14 -3.10 -5.34
CA VAL A 9 -7.91 -3.13 -4.53
C VAL A 9 -7.74 -1.80 -3.78
N LEU A 10 -7.95 -0.67 -4.46
CA LEU A 10 -7.89 0.65 -3.84
C LEU A 10 -8.93 0.81 -2.73
N THR A 11 -10.18 0.39 -2.95
CA THR A 11 -11.25 0.47 -1.94
C THR A 11 -10.90 -0.36 -0.71
N MET A 12 -10.32 -1.55 -0.92
CA MET A 12 -9.88 -2.43 0.16
C MET A 12 -8.77 -1.78 0.99
N LEU A 13 -7.77 -1.19 0.34
CA LEU A 13 -6.68 -0.48 1.01
C LEU A 13 -7.17 0.75 1.76
N GLN A 14 -8.07 1.54 1.17
CA GLN A 14 -8.66 2.72 1.82
C GLN A 14 -9.48 2.36 3.07
N GLY A 15 -10.09 1.18 3.11
CA GLY A 15 -10.80 0.68 4.29
C GLY A 15 -9.87 0.19 5.41
N ALA A 16 -8.66 -0.24 5.08
CA ALA A 16 -7.70 -0.83 6.01
C ALA A 16 -6.63 0.17 6.50
N CYS A 17 -6.32 1.19 5.70
CA CYS A 17 -5.27 2.17 5.99
C CYS A 17 -5.82 3.38 6.77
N PRO A 18 -4.94 4.16 7.44
CA PRO A 18 -5.29 5.47 7.98
C PRO A 18 -5.95 6.39 6.94
N LYS A 19 -6.83 7.29 7.38
CA LYS A 19 -7.62 8.16 6.48
C LYS A 19 -6.77 9.14 5.66
N ASP A 20 -5.62 9.52 6.20
CA ASP A 20 -4.64 10.43 5.60
C ASP A 20 -3.53 9.69 4.84
N ALA A 21 -3.60 8.36 4.77
CA ALA A 21 -2.67 7.56 3.99
C ALA A 21 -2.83 7.85 2.50
N ILE A 22 -1.70 7.97 1.81
CA ILE A 22 -1.66 8.20 0.37
C ILE A 22 -1.32 6.88 -0.31
N ILE A 23 -2.25 6.38 -1.10
CA ILE A 23 -2.12 5.12 -1.82
C ILE A 23 -1.81 5.43 -3.28
N SER A 24 -0.74 4.82 -3.80
CA SER A 24 -0.36 4.90 -5.20
C SER A 24 0.02 3.52 -5.73
N PHE A 25 -0.13 3.34 -7.04
CA PHE A 25 0.24 2.12 -7.75
C PHE A 25 1.27 2.43 -8.82
N ASP A 26 2.21 1.51 -9.00
CA ASP A 26 3.18 1.53 -10.08
C ASP A 26 3.22 0.16 -10.77
N PHE A 27 3.56 0.15 -12.06
CA PHE A 27 3.64 -1.08 -12.84
C PHE A 27 4.91 -1.12 -13.69
N ASP A 28 5.80 -2.04 -13.36
CA ASP A 28 7.10 -2.25 -14.02
C ASP A 28 7.26 -3.70 -14.55
N GLY A 29 6.15 -4.43 -14.66
CA GLY A 29 6.11 -5.87 -14.90
C GLY A 29 5.46 -6.63 -13.75
N ARG A 30 5.42 -6.03 -12.55
CA ARG A 30 4.54 -6.43 -11.44
C ARG A 30 3.74 -5.23 -10.98
N LEU A 31 2.59 -5.46 -10.35
CA LEU A 31 1.79 -4.38 -9.77
C LEU A 31 2.32 -4.08 -8.38
N HIS A 32 2.88 -2.89 -8.19
CA HIS A 32 3.35 -2.41 -6.92
C HIS A 32 2.31 -1.48 -6.30
N VAL A 33 2.10 -1.60 -5.00
CA VAL A 33 1.35 -0.63 -4.21
C VAL A 33 2.31 0.08 -3.25
N HIS A 34 2.12 1.39 -3.10
CA HIS A 34 2.81 2.19 -2.10
C HIS A 34 1.77 2.86 -1.21
N VAL A 35 1.97 2.73 0.10
CA VAL A 35 1.17 3.38 1.14
C VAL A 35 2.08 4.32 1.91
N ASP A 36 1.85 5.62 1.77
CA ASP A 36 2.58 6.66 2.47
C ASP A 36 1.78 7.15 3.68
N VAL A 37 2.41 7.14 4.85
CA VAL A 37 1.79 7.52 6.13
C VAL A 37 2.62 8.55 6.87
N HIS A 38 1.98 9.33 7.75
CA HIS A 38 2.61 10.45 8.46
C HIS A 38 3.43 10.05 9.69
N SER A 39 3.25 8.84 10.21
CA SER A 39 3.93 8.38 11.42
C SER A 39 4.48 6.96 11.27
N PHE A 40 5.59 6.69 11.97
CA PHE A 40 6.14 5.34 12.03
C PHE A 40 5.19 4.35 12.74
N GLU A 41 4.38 4.83 13.68
CA GLU A 41 3.36 4.01 14.33
C GLU A 41 2.32 3.53 13.32
N ASP A 42 1.84 4.41 12.46
CA ASP A 42 0.90 4.06 11.40
C ASP A 42 1.53 3.14 10.36
N LEU A 43 2.83 3.31 10.09
CA LEU A 43 3.57 2.40 9.20
C LEU A 43 3.52 0.97 9.73
N LEU A 44 3.80 0.78 11.03
CA LEU A 44 3.76 -0.53 11.67
C LEU A 44 2.34 -1.14 11.67
N LYS A 45 1.31 -0.31 11.85
CA LYS A 45 -0.09 -0.76 11.75
C LYS A 45 -0.40 -1.27 10.34
N VAL A 46 -0.06 -0.49 9.31
CA VAL A 46 -0.29 -0.89 7.92
C VAL A 46 0.50 -2.15 7.59
N GLU A 47 1.77 -2.25 8.02
CA GLU A 47 2.61 -3.43 7.80
C GLU A 47 2.05 -4.71 8.43
N GLY A 48 1.40 -4.61 9.60
CA GLY A 48 0.72 -5.76 10.21
C GLY A 48 -0.56 -6.19 9.49
N ILE A 49 -1.28 -5.25 8.86
CA ILE A 49 -2.58 -5.49 8.23
C ILE A 49 -2.43 -5.91 6.76
N LEU A 50 -1.46 -5.34 6.05
CA LEU A 50 -1.34 -5.49 4.60
C LEU A 50 -1.17 -6.96 4.14
N PRO A 51 -0.35 -7.82 4.78
CA PRO A 51 -0.19 -9.21 4.37
C PRO A 51 -1.43 -10.09 4.55
N ILE A 52 -2.32 -9.73 5.49
CA ILE A 52 -3.56 -10.47 5.75
C ILE A 52 -4.74 -9.91 4.93
N LEU A 53 -4.58 -8.71 4.38
CA LEU A 53 -5.58 -8.05 3.56
C LEU A 53 -5.73 -8.79 2.22
N GLY A 54 -6.97 -8.93 1.74
CA GLY A 54 -7.26 -9.64 0.49
C GLY A 54 -6.97 -11.15 0.51
N GLY A 55 -6.59 -11.71 1.67
CA GLY A 55 -6.24 -13.13 1.78
C GLY A 55 -4.81 -13.44 1.32
N GLY A 56 -3.87 -12.51 1.51
CA GLY A 56 -2.47 -12.68 1.09
C GLY A 56 -2.14 -12.07 -0.27
N THR A 57 -3.03 -11.22 -0.81
CA THR A 57 -2.83 -10.52 -2.09
C THR A 57 -1.59 -9.63 -2.08
N PHE A 58 -1.20 -9.12 -0.90
CA PHE A 58 -0.06 -8.23 -0.75
C PHE A 58 1.12 -8.97 -0.12
N HIS A 59 2.26 -8.97 -0.80
CA HIS A 59 3.47 -9.65 -0.33
C HIS A 59 4.74 -8.82 -0.65
N ASP A 60 5.90 -9.35 -0.27
CA ASP A 60 7.21 -8.69 -0.45
C ASP A 60 7.26 -7.26 0.10
N LEU A 61 6.78 -7.11 1.34
CA LEU A 61 6.69 -5.82 2.01
C LEU A 61 8.08 -5.20 2.18
N THR A 62 8.19 -3.94 1.78
CA THR A 62 9.42 -3.16 1.87
C THR A 62 9.13 -1.77 2.42
N ARG A 63 9.84 -1.41 3.48
CA ARG A 63 9.82 -0.06 4.03
C ARG A 63 10.79 0.81 3.22
N GLY A 64 10.40 2.04 2.95
CA GLY A 64 11.23 2.98 2.19
C GLY A 64 10.95 4.43 2.54
N GLU A 65 11.73 5.30 1.92
CA GLU A 65 11.49 6.74 1.94
C GLU A 65 10.45 7.10 0.89
N THR A 66 9.76 8.21 1.14
CA THR A 66 8.75 8.74 0.23
C THR A 66 9.38 9.79 -0.69
N PRO A 67 9.45 9.58 -2.01
CA PRO A 67 9.99 10.57 -2.94
C PRO A 67 9.26 11.90 -2.79
N HIS A 68 10.03 13.00 -2.69
CA HIS A 68 9.51 14.36 -2.51
C HIS A 68 8.69 14.63 -1.24
N ARG A 69 8.68 13.70 -0.25
CA ARG A 69 7.94 13.85 1.00
C ARG A 69 8.76 13.39 2.21
N PRO A 70 9.67 14.23 2.74
CA PRO A 70 10.64 13.82 3.77
C PRO A 70 10.02 13.51 5.15
N PHE A 71 8.73 13.81 5.36
CA PHE A 71 8.02 13.55 6.62
C PHE A 71 7.02 12.39 6.52
N HIS A 72 7.07 11.64 5.42
CA HIS A 72 6.25 10.45 5.23
C HIS A 72 7.12 9.20 5.33
N HIS A 73 6.48 8.12 5.75
CA HIS A 73 7.04 6.78 5.70
C HIS A 73 6.31 5.98 4.64
N ARG A 74 7.05 5.27 3.79
CA ARG A 74 6.47 4.45 2.74
C ARG A 74 6.53 2.98 3.10
N LEU A 75 5.40 2.29 2.97
CA LEU A 75 5.36 0.84 2.87
C LEU A 75 5.00 0.47 1.43
N SER A 76 5.82 -0.38 0.81
CA SER A 76 5.57 -0.90 -0.53
C SER A 76 5.29 -2.40 -0.46
N ALA A 77 4.43 -2.89 -1.35
CA ALA A 77 4.18 -4.32 -1.50
C ALA A 77 3.90 -4.66 -2.97
N ILE A 78 4.08 -5.93 -3.32
CA ILE A 78 3.64 -6.48 -4.60
C ILE A 78 2.20 -6.96 -4.43
N VAL A 79 1.37 -6.68 -5.44
CA VAL A 79 -0.01 -7.12 -5.53
C VAL A 79 -0.07 -8.34 -6.44
N ASP A 80 -0.27 -9.51 -5.85
CA ASP A 80 -0.56 -10.74 -6.59
C ASP A 80 -2.02 -10.78 -7.05
N ARG A 81 -2.26 -11.54 -8.12
CA ARG A 81 -3.57 -11.63 -8.77
C ARG A 81 -4.47 -12.68 -8.15
#